data_AF-T1KWZ1-F1
#
_entry.id   AF-T1KWZ1-F1
#
_cell.length_a   1.000
_cell.length_b   1.000
_cell.length_c   1.000
_cell.angle_alpha   90.00
_cell.angle_beta   90.00
_cell.angle_gamma   90.00
#
_symmetry.space_group_name_H-M   'P 1'
#
loop_
_entity.id
_entity.type
_entity.pdbx_description
1 polymer ?
#
loop_
_entity_poly.entity_id
_entity_poly.type
_entity_poly.pdbx_seq_one_letter_code
_entity_poly.pdbx_strand_id
1 'polypeptide(L)'
;MVFDSDRSSISDSISSGPSKSMIKIYTKVLCSDIEYKTLSITEDTTCNDMVRMLLHKFRLKHTDPNLFYVAMEVIIRKTGIPIRSVVVLDDMSCPAQIQASYPHQDTKFTLMMKRGGLVKVYDSCLMSSSLYKSLLISDVTTVGEVIQLLLQCYDSDERPSKFALYEVCPQNRRERKLRDNELLLRLQQEWPLGEVYCFQLRRNYFEQSHKRKALWIRSSIDPIGLSCCSKYSKELSSLIYPPLQFSYLNTYPTYFYFKLISPR
;
A
#
# COMPACT_ATOMS: atom_id res chain seq x y z
N MET A 1 -39.18 10.06 -66.91
CA MET A 1 -38.22 11.16 -66.66
C MET A 1 -38.41 11.62 -65.23
N VAL A 2 -37.30 11.69 -64.51
CA VAL A 2 -37.06 12.27 -63.18
C VAL A 2 -37.85 11.68 -62.00
N PHE A 3 -37.18 10.83 -61.23
CA PHE A 3 -37.47 10.60 -59.81
C PHE A 3 -36.21 10.90 -58.98
N ASP A 4 -36.51 11.41 -57.80
CA ASP A 4 -35.76 12.16 -56.81
C ASP A 4 -34.57 11.48 -56.08
N SER A 5 -33.86 12.37 -55.37
CA SER A 5 -33.24 12.20 -54.05
C SER A 5 -31.75 11.82 -53.94
N ASP A 6 -30.97 12.89 -53.83
CA ASP A 6 -29.80 12.97 -52.96
C ASP A 6 -30.14 12.60 -51.51
N ARG A 7 -29.39 11.63 -50.95
CA ARG A 7 -29.12 11.56 -49.50
C ARG A 7 -27.90 10.69 -49.25
N SER A 8 -26.72 11.29 -49.40
CA SER A 8 -25.47 10.77 -48.86
C SER A 8 -25.48 10.93 -47.33
N SER A 9 -25.88 9.89 -46.61
CA SER A 9 -25.63 9.81 -45.17
C SER A 9 -24.22 9.30 -44.94
N ILE A 10 -23.25 10.21 -44.89
CA ILE A 10 -21.92 9.96 -44.35
C ILE A 10 -22.12 9.64 -42.86
N SER A 11 -21.83 8.40 -42.50
CA SER A 11 -21.88 7.90 -41.13
C SER A 11 -20.96 8.73 -40.25
N ASP A 12 -21.55 9.32 -39.20
CA ASP A 12 -20.85 10.02 -38.13
C ASP A 12 -19.67 9.19 -37.61
N SER A 13 -18.51 9.83 -37.60
CA SER A 13 -17.31 9.35 -36.95
C SER A 13 -17.60 9.12 -35.47
N ILE A 14 -17.54 7.84 -35.07
CA ILE A 14 -17.60 7.39 -33.69
C ILE A 14 -16.52 8.12 -32.90
N SER A 15 -16.95 9.07 -32.07
CA SER A 15 -16.19 9.55 -30.92
C SER A 15 -16.02 8.37 -29.97
N SER A 16 -14.99 7.57 -30.21
CA SER A 16 -14.67 6.39 -29.40
C SER A 16 -13.97 6.83 -28.12
N GLY A 17 -14.75 7.40 -27.20
CA GLY A 17 -14.35 7.39 -25.79
C GLY A 17 -14.11 5.95 -25.33
N PRO A 18 -13.21 5.70 -24.37
CA PRO A 18 -12.92 4.35 -23.92
C PRO A 18 -14.20 3.66 -23.43
N SER A 19 -14.50 2.47 -23.97
CA SER A 19 -15.62 1.63 -23.57
C SER A 19 -15.54 1.34 -22.07
N LYS A 20 -16.51 1.82 -21.31
CA LYS A 20 -16.60 1.55 -19.86
C LYS A 20 -17.51 0.36 -19.61
N SER A 21 -17.01 -0.59 -18.83
CA SER A 21 -17.75 -1.76 -18.35
C SER A 21 -18.08 -1.64 -16.88
N MET A 22 -19.22 -2.20 -16.48
CA MET A 22 -19.63 -2.27 -15.08
C MET A 22 -19.30 -3.65 -14.52
N ILE A 23 -18.54 -3.70 -13.42
CA ILE A 23 -18.16 -4.94 -12.75
C ILE A 23 -18.65 -4.91 -11.30
N LYS A 24 -19.29 -6.01 -10.87
CA LYS A 24 -19.61 -6.25 -9.47
C LYS A 24 -18.44 -6.98 -8.82
N ILE A 25 -17.88 -6.39 -7.77
CA ILE A 25 -16.82 -7.01 -6.96
C ILE A 25 -17.30 -7.16 -5.52
N TYR A 26 -17.18 -8.37 -4.99
CA TYR A 26 -17.55 -8.69 -3.60
C TYR A 26 -16.41 -8.28 -2.67
N THR A 27 -16.71 -7.44 -1.68
CA THR A 27 -15.68 -6.72 -0.89
C THR A 27 -15.85 -6.90 0.62
N LYS A 28 -16.34 -8.06 1.05
CA LYS A 28 -16.56 -8.36 2.48
C LYS A 28 -15.31 -8.16 3.35
N VAL A 29 -14.12 -8.34 2.78
CA VAL A 29 -12.85 -8.10 3.47
C VAL A 29 -12.58 -6.64 3.82
N LEU A 30 -13.24 -5.68 3.17
CA LEU A 30 -13.12 -4.24 3.47
C LEU A 30 -14.25 -3.74 4.38
N CYS A 31 -15.47 -4.25 4.17
CA CYS A 31 -16.65 -3.87 4.92
C CYS A 31 -17.64 -5.04 4.93
N SER A 32 -17.91 -5.61 6.12
CA SER A 32 -18.80 -6.77 6.29
C SER A 32 -20.23 -6.49 5.85
N ASP A 33 -20.67 -5.24 5.98
CA ASP A 33 -22.06 -4.82 5.77
C ASP A 33 -22.36 -4.58 4.29
N ILE A 34 -21.33 -4.47 3.45
CA ILE A 34 -21.44 -4.26 2.01
C ILE A 34 -21.09 -5.57 1.31
N GLU A 35 -22.09 -6.22 0.72
CA GLU A 35 -21.90 -7.49 0.03
C GLU A 35 -21.00 -7.33 -1.22
N TYR A 36 -21.33 -6.35 -2.07
CA TYR A 36 -20.58 -6.04 -3.27
C TYR A 36 -20.57 -4.53 -3.57
N LYS A 37 -19.57 -4.11 -4.34
CA LYS A 37 -19.47 -2.78 -4.93
C LYS A 37 -19.48 -2.90 -6.45
N THR A 38 -20.25 -2.06 -7.11
CA THR A 38 -20.18 -1.94 -8.58
C THR A 38 -19.16 -0.86 -8.97
N LEU A 39 -18.21 -1.21 -9.82
CA LEU A 39 -17.19 -0.31 -10.37
C LEU A 39 -17.43 -0.11 -11.86
N SER A 40 -17.30 1.14 -12.31
CA SER A 40 -17.18 1.48 -13.73
C SER A 40 -15.69 1.52 -14.06
N ILE A 41 -15.24 0.62 -14.93
CA ILE A 41 -13.84 0.45 -15.30
C ILE A 41 -13.68 0.40 -16.81
N THR A 42 -12.47 0.61 -17.30
CA THR A 42 -12.09 0.49 -18.72
C THR A 42 -11.47 -0.88 -18.99
N GLU A 43 -11.26 -1.22 -20.27
CA GLU A 43 -10.68 -2.50 -20.67
C GLU A 43 -9.22 -2.69 -20.23
N ASP A 44 -8.49 -1.61 -19.98
CA ASP A 44 -7.11 -1.55 -19.49
C ASP A 44 -6.99 -1.48 -17.95
N THR A 45 -8.11 -1.36 -17.23
CA THR A 45 -8.07 -1.34 -15.76
C THR A 45 -7.62 -2.70 -15.24
N THR A 46 -6.46 -2.73 -14.59
CA THR A 46 -5.89 -3.97 -14.03
C THR A 46 -6.54 -4.36 -12.69
N CYS A 47 -6.32 -5.59 -12.24
CA CYS A 47 -6.73 -6.03 -10.89
C CYS A 47 -6.09 -5.16 -9.80
N ASN A 48 -4.82 -4.79 -9.99
CA ASN A 48 -4.10 -3.93 -9.07
C ASN A 48 -4.69 -2.51 -9.01
N ASP A 49 -5.10 -1.95 -10.15
CA ASP A 49 -5.83 -0.68 -10.19
C ASP A 49 -7.19 -0.78 -9.51
N MET A 50 -7.91 -1.88 -9.77
CA MET A 50 -9.20 -2.16 -9.14
C MET A 50 -9.09 -2.20 -7.61
N VAL A 51 -8.04 -2.82 -7.06
CA VAL A 51 -7.75 -2.81 -5.61
C VAL A 51 -7.59 -1.37 -5.11
N ARG A 52 -6.75 -0.56 -5.77
CA ARG A 52 -6.54 0.85 -5.36
C ARG A 52 -7.83 1.68 -5.44
N MET A 53 -8.63 1.49 -6.50
CA MET A 53 -9.93 2.15 -6.65
C MET A 53 -10.88 1.79 -5.50
N LEU A 54 -10.89 0.53 -5.08
CA LEU A 54 -11.68 0.07 -3.94
C LEU A 54 -11.21 0.71 -2.64
N LEU A 55 -9.91 0.63 -2.32
CA LEU A 55 -9.36 1.26 -1.11
C LEU A 55 -9.69 2.75 -1.06
N HIS A 56 -9.59 3.47 -2.19
CA HIS A 56 -10.00 4.87 -2.26
C HIS A 56 -11.50 5.06 -1.98
N LYS A 57 -12.38 4.28 -2.63
CA LYS A 57 -13.84 4.38 -2.42
C LYS A 57 -14.27 4.06 -0.98
N PHE A 58 -13.54 3.20 -0.28
CA PHE A 58 -13.76 2.87 1.14
C PHE A 58 -13.00 3.79 2.11
N ARG A 59 -12.29 4.83 1.61
CA ARG A 59 -11.47 5.75 2.41
C ARG A 59 -10.32 5.06 3.19
N LEU A 60 -9.85 3.94 2.66
CA LEU A 60 -8.75 3.11 3.16
C LEU A 60 -7.44 3.36 2.39
N LYS A 61 -7.24 4.59 1.89
CA LYS A 61 -6.08 4.95 1.06
C LYS A 61 -4.70 4.75 1.73
N HIS A 62 -4.67 4.62 3.05
CA HIS A 62 -3.47 4.37 3.85
C HIS A 62 -3.25 2.88 4.16
N THR A 63 -4.11 2.00 3.64
CA THR A 63 -3.94 0.56 3.74
C THR A 63 -3.06 0.09 2.61
N ASP A 64 -2.14 -0.82 2.91
CA ASP A 64 -1.26 -1.41 1.91
C ASP A 64 -2.07 -2.18 0.84
N PRO A 65 -2.03 -1.76 -0.44
CA PRO A 65 -2.73 -2.43 -1.52
C PRO A 65 -2.20 -3.84 -1.79
N ASN A 66 -0.93 -4.14 -1.48
CA ASN A 66 -0.31 -5.43 -1.74
C ASN A 66 -0.87 -6.55 -0.84
N LEU A 67 -1.58 -6.17 0.23
CA LEU A 67 -2.36 -7.08 1.08
C LEU A 67 -3.59 -7.64 0.38
N PHE A 68 -3.99 -7.13 -0.78
CA PHE A 68 -5.21 -7.57 -1.45
C PHE A 68 -4.94 -8.18 -2.81
N TYR A 69 -5.87 -9.02 -3.25
CA TYR A 69 -5.87 -9.59 -4.59
C TYR A 69 -7.31 -9.87 -5.02
N VAL A 70 -7.50 -10.03 -6.33
CA VAL A 70 -8.81 -10.36 -6.91
C VAL A 70 -8.85 -11.84 -7.25
N ALA A 71 -9.93 -12.50 -6.87
CA ALA A 71 -10.25 -13.84 -7.32
C ALA A 71 -11.54 -13.83 -8.13
N MET A 72 -11.66 -14.74 -9.10
CA MET A 72 -12.86 -14.96 -9.89
C MET A 72 -13.40 -16.36 -9.62
N GLU A 73 -14.68 -16.45 -9.30
CA GLU A 73 -15.42 -17.71 -9.27
C GLU A 73 -16.09 -17.92 -10.63
N VAL A 74 -15.88 -19.10 -11.22
CA VAL A 74 -16.44 -19.54 -12.51
C VAL A 74 -17.21 -20.84 -12.30
N ILE A 75 -18.42 -20.92 -12.88
CA ILE A 75 -19.25 -22.12 -12.83
C ILE A 75 -19.05 -22.92 -14.12
N ILE A 76 -18.47 -24.11 -13.99
CA ILE A 76 -18.19 -25.02 -15.11
C ILE A 76 -19.26 -26.12 -15.13
N ARG A 77 -19.95 -26.28 -16.26
CA ARG A 77 -20.99 -27.33 -16.45
C ARG A 77 -20.48 -28.43 -17.39
N LYS A 78 -19.53 -29.26 -16.94
CA LYS A 78 -18.96 -30.35 -17.77
C LYS A 78 -19.73 -31.68 -17.71
N THR A 79 -20.50 -31.94 -16.65
CA THR A 79 -21.13 -33.26 -16.39
C THR A 79 -22.57 -33.17 -15.86
N GLY A 80 -23.29 -32.08 -16.16
CA GLY A 80 -24.64 -31.83 -15.64
C GLY A 80 -24.69 -31.30 -14.20
N ILE A 81 -23.61 -31.47 -13.43
CA ILE A 81 -23.43 -30.86 -12.10
C ILE A 81 -22.61 -29.56 -12.26
N PRO A 82 -23.08 -28.40 -11.77
CA PRO A 82 -22.31 -27.17 -11.80
C PRO A 82 -21.15 -27.24 -10.80
N ILE A 83 -19.91 -27.24 -11.30
CA ILE A 83 -18.71 -27.17 -10.47
C ILE A 83 -18.29 -25.71 -10.35
N ARG A 84 -18.19 -25.21 -9.12
CA ARG A 84 -17.64 -23.88 -8.82
C ARG A 84 -16.13 -23.98 -8.71
N SER A 85 -15.42 -23.22 -9.52
CA SER A 85 -13.96 -23.10 -9.48
C SER A 85 -13.57 -21.67 -9.13
N VAL A 86 -12.64 -21.49 -8.19
CA VAL A 86 -12.10 -20.18 -7.82
C VAL A 86 -10.70 -20.05 -8.41
N VAL A 87 -10.47 -18.99 -9.16
CA VAL A 87 -9.21 -18.66 -9.82
C VAL A 87 -8.68 -17.36 -9.23
N VAL A 88 -7.44 -17.36 -8.74
CA VAL A 88 -6.74 -16.13 -8.36
C VAL A 88 -6.28 -15.42 -9.62
N LEU A 89 -6.58 -14.14 -9.75
CA LEU A 89 -6.17 -13.34 -10.90
C LEU A 89 -4.84 -12.66 -10.61
N ASP A 90 -3.98 -12.60 -11.63
CA ASP A 90 -2.72 -11.85 -11.54
C ASP A 90 -3.01 -10.35 -11.46
N ASP A 91 -2.11 -9.60 -10.83
CA ASP A 91 -2.24 -8.15 -10.60
C ASP A 91 -2.43 -7.35 -11.91
N MET A 92 -1.83 -7.81 -13.01
CA MET A 92 -1.91 -7.20 -14.34
C MET A 92 -3.13 -7.67 -15.16
N SER A 93 -3.90 -8.64 -14.66
CA SER A 93 -5.10 -9.12 -15.35
C SER A 93 -6.15 -8.03 -15.44
N CYS A 94 -6.83 -7.90 -16.57
CA CYS A 94 -7.87 -6.90 -16.79
C CYS A 94 -9.28 -7.50 -16.59
N PRO A 95 -10.00 -7.18 -15.49
CA PRO A 95 -11.27 -7.82 -15.17
C PRO A 95 -12.37 -7.57 -16.22
N ALA A 96 -12.34 -6.43 -16.92
CA ALA A 96 -13.30 -6.14 -18.00
C ALA A 96 -13.14 -7.09 -19.19
N GLN A 97 -11.89 -7.34 -19.60
CA GLN A 97 -11.58 -8.29 -20.68
C GLN A 97 -11.93 -9.72 -20.29
N ILE A 98 -11.64 -10.09 -19.03
CA ILE A 98 -12.02 -11.39 -18.49
C ILE A 98 -13.55 -11.54 -18.51
N GLN A 99 -14.31 -10.57 -17.99
CA GLN A 99 -15.77 -10.59 -18.00
C GLN A 99 -16.33 -10.71 -19.43
N ALA A 100 -15.76 -9.98 -20.39
CA ALA A 100 -16.14 -10.05 -21.80
C ALA A 100 -15.84 -11.41 -22.45
N SER A 101 -14.85 -12.15 -21.95
CA SER A 101 -14.50 -13.50 -22.41
C SER A 101 -15.46 -14.58 -21.86
N TYR A 102 -16.23 -14.28 -20.82
CA TYR A 102 -17.24 -15.18 -20.22
C TYR A 102 -18.65 -14.56 -20.20
N PRO A 103 -19.21 -14.09 -21.33
CA PRO A 103 -20.41 -13.24 -21.33
C PRO A 103 -21.70 -13.96 -20.92
N HIS A 104 -21.69 -15.30 -20.91
CA HIS A 104 -22.86 -16.15 -20.63
C HIS A 104 -22.72 -16.93 -19.32
N GLN A 105 -21.65 -16.68 -18.56
CA GLN A 105 -21.40 -17.33 -17.27
C GLN A 105 -21.55 -16.27 -16.16
N ASP A 106 -22.16 -16.67 -15.04
CA ASP A 106 -22.16 -15.86 -13.82
C ASP A 106 -20.73 -15.80 -13.27
N THR A 107 -19.96 -14.84 -13.75
CA THR A 107 -18.62 -14.54 -13.24
C THR A 107 -18.74 -13.69 -11.99
N LYS A 108 -18.10 -14.15 -10.91
CA LYS A 108 -18.12 -13.46 -9.62
C LYS A 108 -16.72 -13.07 -9.21
N PHE A 109 -16.43 -11.79 -9.26
CA PHE A 109 -15.18 -11.23 -8.76
C PHE A 109 -15.27 -10.98 -7.26
N THR A 110 -14.27 -11.43 -6.51
CA THR A 110 -14.19 -11.27 -5.05
C THR A 110 -12.82 -10.70 -4.68
N LEU A 111 -12.82 -9.65 -3.86
CA LEU A 111 -11.61 -9.11 -3.25
C LEU A 111 -11.25 -9.97 -2.03
N MET A 112 -10.00 -10.41 -1.98
CA MET A 112 -9.46 -11.25 -0.93
C MET A 112 -8.26 -10.54 -0.28
N MET A 113 -7.92 -10.93 0.96
CA MET A 113 -6.80 -10.38 1.71
C MET A 113 -5.74 -11.47 1.95
N LYS A 114 -4.47 -11.14 1.68
CA LYS A 114 -3.29 -11.95 1.97
C LYS A 114 -2.90 -11.80 3.44
N ARG A 115 -2.03 -12.69 3.92
CA ARG A 115 -1.36 -12.51 5.20
C ARG A 115 -0.39 -11.33 5.11
N GLY A 116 -0.25 -10.62 6.22
CA GLY A 116 0.69 -9.51 6.37
C GLY A 116 1.37 -9.53 7.73
N GLY A 117 2.20 -8.53 7.97
CA GLY A 117 2.88 -8.33 9.25
C GLY A 117 2.84 -6.88 9.68
N LEU A 118 2.87 -6.67 10.99
CA LEU A 118 2.89 -5.34 11.58
C LEU A 118 4.34 -4.83 11.63
N VAL A 119 4.57 -3.65 11.07
CA VAL A 119 5.84 -2.92 11.17
C VAL A 119 5.62 -1.62 11.93
N LYS A 120 6.61 -1.24 12.73
CA LYS A 120 6.62 0.05 13.44
C LYS A 120 7.68 0.95 12.81
N VAL A 121 7.27 2.14 12.39
CA VAL A 121 8.16 3.15 11.83
C VAL A 121 8.12 4.40 12.69
N TYR A 122 9.27 4.79 13.22
CA TYR A 122 9.45 6.04 13.93
C TYR A 122 9.49 7.19 12.92
N ASP A 123 8.47 8.04 12.95
CA ASP A 123 8.13 9.00 11.90
C ASP A 123 8.06 10.44 12.41
N SER A 124 8.82 10.75 13.46
CA SER A 124 8.89 12.07 14.08
C SER A 124 9.25 13.21 13.10
N CYS A 125 9.84 12.89 11.94
CA CYS A 125 10.14 13.86 10.87
C CYS A 125 8.92 14.29 10.03
N LEU A 126 7.82 13.53 10.12
CA LEU A 126 6.51 13.88 9.53
C LEU A 126 5.61 14.53 10.57
N MET A 127 5.56 13.95 11.78
CA MET A 127 4.75 14.46 12.89
C MET A 127 5.54 14.41 14.19
N SER A 128 5.97 15.56 14.70
CA SER A 128 6.88 15.63 15.87
C SER A 128 6.28 15.06 17.17
N SER A 129 4.95 14.99 17.27
CA SER A 129 4.25 14.37 18.41
C SER A 129 3.98 12.87 18.24
N SER A 130 4.26 12.30 17.06
CA SER A 130 4.13 10.87 16.81
C SER A 130 5.36 10.13 17.35
N LEU A 131 5.13 9.10 18.17
CA LEU A 131 6.19 8.20 18.60
C LEU A 131 6.59 7.27 17.44
N TYR A 132 5.60 6.56 16.91
CA TYR A 132 5.75 5.70 15.74
C TYR A 132 4.38 5.50 15.09
N LYS A 133 4.39 5.23 13.78
CA LYS A 133 3.25 4.65 13.09
C LYS A 133 3.38 3.13 13.05
N SER A 134 2.26 2.44 13.30
CA SER A 134 2.17 1.01 13.09
C SER A 134 1.40 0.74 11.80
N LEU A 135 2.02 0.02 10.87
CA LEU A 135 1.43 -0.32 9.58
C LEU A 135 1.32 -1.84 9.44
N LEU A 136 0.17 -2.34 9.02
CA LEU A 136 0.04 -3.71 8.54
C LEU A 136 0.42 -3.72 7.07
N ILE A 137 1.45 -4.49 6.71
CA ILE A 137 1.99 -4.55 5.34
C ILE A 137 2.13 -5.99 4.84
N SER A 138 2.13 -6.16 3.53
CA SER A 138 2.47 -7.44 2.87
C SER A 138 3.97 -7.72 2.96
N ASP A 139 4.31 -9.00 2.81
CA ASP A 139 5.67 -9.52 2.63
C ASP A 139 6.39 -8.98 1.40
N VAL A 140 5.65 -8.54 0.36
CA VAL A 140 6.23 -7.97 -0.87
C VAL A 140 6.25 -6.44 -0.87
N THR A 141 5.86 -5.79 0.23
CA THR A 141 5.82 -4.32 0.28
C THR A 141 7.21 -3.75 0.50
N THR A 142 7.59 -2.91 -0.45
CA THR A 142 8.92 -2.29 -0.53
C THR A 142 9.04 -1.10 0.42
N VAL A 143 10.27 -0.71 0.76
CA VAL A 143 10.56 0.49 1.56
C VAL A 143 9.95 1.74 0.92
N GLY A 144 10.05 1.90 -0.41
CA GLY A 144 9.46 3.04 -1.11
C GLY A 144 7.93 3.11 -0.95
N GLU A 145 7.25 1.98 -1.05
CA GLU A 145 5.80 1.90 -0.83
C GLU A 145 5.44 2.17 0.63
N VAL A 146 6.23 1.71 1.61
CA VAL A 146 5.99 2.04 3.02
C VAL A 146 6.11 3.55 3.27
N ILE A 147 7.10 4.22 2.68
CA ILE A 147 7.22 5.68 2.76
C ILE A 147 5.97 6.33 2.15
N GLN A 148 5.50 5.86 0.99
CA GLN A 148 4.28 6.36 0.37
C GLN A 148 3.04 6.18 1.26
N LEU A 149 2.90 5.02 1.92
CA LEU A 149 1.81 4.73 2.87
C LEU A 149 1.87 5.65 4.09
N LEU A 150 3.07 5.92 4.63
CA LEU A 150 3.25 6.87 5.73
C LEU A 150 2.82 8.28 5.32
N LEU A 151 3.23 8.76 4.15
CA LEU A 151 2.81 10.07 3.64
C LEU A 151 1.29 10.15 3.48
N GLN A 152 0.65 9.09 2.98
CA GLN A 152 -0.81 8.99 2.87
C GLN A 152 -1.51 8.98 4.22
N CYS A 153 -0.90 8.44 5.28
CA CYS A 153 -1.44 8.49 6.65
C CYS A 153 -1.52 9.91 7.21
N TYR A 154 -0.68 10.82 6.71
CA TYR A 154 -0.61 12.22 7.13
C TYR A 154 -1.16 13.18 6.08
N ASP A 155 -1.84 12.67 5.05
CA ASP A 155 -2.37 13.47 3.93
C ASP A 155 -1.29 14.38 3.30
N SER A 156 -0.04 13.90 3.23
CA SER A 156 1.10 14.64 2.69
C SER A 156 1.27 14.41 1.19
N ASP A 157 1.40 15.51 0.43
CA ASP A 157 1.70 15.49 -1.01
C ASP A 157 3.21 15.50 -1.32
N GLU A 158 4.07 15.31 -0.30
CA GLU A 158 5.51 15.25 -0.52
C GLU A 158 5.90 14.00 -1.32
N ARG A 159 7.01 14.07 -2.06
CA ARG A 159 7.53 12.92 -2.82
C ARG A 159 8.25 11.95 -1.88
N PRO A 160 8.04 10.62 -2.00
CA PRO A 160 8.78 9.62 -1.22
C PRO A 160 10.31 9.78 -1.31
N SER A 161 10.83 10.22 -2.46
CA SER A 161 12.28 10.44 -2.68
C SER A 161 12.90 11.48 -1.74
N LYS A 162 12.10 12.35 -1.12
CA LYS A 162 12.57 13.30 -0.09
C LYS A 162 12.84 12.62 1.26
N PHE A 163 12.53 11.35 1.40
CA PHE A 163 12.69 10.59 2.62
C PHE A 163 13.54 9.35 2.39
N ALA A 164 14.06 8.82 3.48
CA ALA A 164 14.73 7.53 3.49
C ALA A 164 14.41 6.83 4.80
N LEU A 165 14.27 5.51 4.72
CA LEU A 165 14.09 4.66 5.88
C LEU A 165 15.45 4.12 6.31
N TYR A 166 15.67 4.10 7.62
CA TYR A 166 16.87 3.55 8.24
C TYR A 166 16.47 2.40 9.14
N GLU A 167 17.22 1.32 9.07
CA GLU A 167 17.26 0.30 10.11
C GLU A 167 18.31 0.73 11.14
N VAL A 168 17.91 0.81 12.40
CA VAL A 168 18.76 1.32 13.48
C VAL A 168 18.77 0.30 14.62
N CYS A 169 19.97 -0.06 15.07
CA CYS A 169 20.21 -0.79 16.31
C CYS A 169 20.85 0.16 17.33
N PRO A 170 20.07 0.68 18.30
CA PRO A 170 20.57 1.64 19.28
C PRO A 170 21.66 1.06 20.19
N GLN A 171 21.56 -0.23 20.53
CA GLN A 171 22.50 -0.92 21.42
C GLN A 171 23.92 -0.93 20.84
N ASN A 172 24.04 -1.25 19.56
CA ASN A 172 25.32 -1.37 18.87
C ASN A 172 25.69 -0.12 18.06
N ARG A 173 24.88 0.95 18.16
CA ARG A 173 24.99 2.19 17.37
C ARG A 173 25.15 1.94 15.87
N ARG A 174 24.56 0.85 15.38
CA ARG A 174 24.56 0.50 13.96
C ARG A 174 23.35 1.16 13.33
N GLU A 175 23.55 1.86 12.23
CA GLU A 175 22.48 2.36 11.38
C GLU A 175 22.78 2.08 9.92
N ARG A 176 21.74 1.75 9.17
CA ARG A 176 21.84 1.43 7.76
C ARG A 176 20.70 2.11 7.02
N LYS A 177 21.03 2.89 5.99
CA LYS A 177 20.04 3.40 5.04
C LYS A 177 19.52 2.24 4.19
N LEU A 178 18.21 2.06 4.17
CA LEU A 178 17.55 1.05 3.35
C LEU A 178 17.34 1.56 1.92
N ARG A 179 17.39 0.65 0.96
CA ARG A 179 17.08 0.94 -0.45
C ARG A 179 15.58 0.83 -0.68
N ASP A 180 15.09 1.63 -1.62
CA ASP A 180 13.65 1.74 -1.91
C ASP A 180 13.01 0.40 -2.31
N ASN A 181 13.76 -0.50 -2.93
CA ASN A 181 13.28 -1.80 -3.41
C ASN A 181 13.40 -2.94 -2.38
N GLU A 182 13.93 -2.69 -1.19
CA GLU A 182 14.03 -3.71 -0.15
C GLU A 182 12.67 -3.96 0.50
N LEU A 183 12.42 -5.20 0.91
CA LEU A 183 11.14 -5.63 1.47
C LEU A 183 11.15 -5.44 2.99
N LEU A 184 10.31 -4.55 3.50
CA LEU A 184 10.46 -4.08 4.88
C LEU A 184 10.16 -5.17 5.91
N LEU A 185 9.11 -5.95 5.66
CA LEU A 185 8.73 -7.02 6.57
C LEU A 185 9.79 -8.13 6.63
N ARG A 186 10.44 -8.40 5.49
CA ARG A 186 11.54 -9.37 5.41
C ARG A 186 12.76 -8.89 6.21
N LEU A 187 13.14 -7.62 6.09
CA LEU A 187 14.22 -7.03 6.90
C LEU A 187 13.94 -7.19 8.40
N GLN A 188 12.71 -6.92 8.83
CA GLN A 188 12.30 -7.07 10.23
C GLN A 188 12.45 -8.51 10.74
N GLN A 189 12.19 -9.50 9.90
CA GLN A 189 12.29 -10.93 10.24
C GLN A 189 13.75 -11.42 10.29
N GLU A 190 14.65 -10.72 9.61
CA GLU A 190 16.08 -11.06 9.53
C GLU A 190 16.90 -10.41 10.68
N TRP A 191 16.26 -9.66 11.59
CA TRP A 191 16.93 -9.05 12.74
C TRP A 191 17.56 -10.11 13.68
N PRO A 192 18.83 -9.93 14.07
CA PRO A 192 19.50 -10.79 15.04
C PRO A 192 18.72 -10.93 16.35
N LEU A 193 18.62 -12.17 16.84
CA LEU A 193 18.00 -12.47 18.13
C LEU A 193 18.79 -11.80 19.27
N GLY A 194 18.08 -11.18 20.21
CA GLY A 194 18.67 -10.51 21.37
C GLY A 194 19.12 -9.07 21.15
N GLU A 195 19.10 -8.59 19.89
CA GLU A 195 19.34 -7.19 19.56
C GLU A 195 18.03 -6.44 19.34
N VAL A 196 18.01 -5.17 19.72
CA VAL A 196 16.85 -4.30 19.50
C VAL A 196 17.07 -3.44 18.26
N TYR A 197 16.16 -3.56 17.32
CA TYR A 197 16.14 -2.80 16.08
C TYR A 197 14.85 -2.01 15.93
N CYS A 198 14.91 -0.90 15.19
CA CYS A 198 13.74 -0.16 14.77
C CYS A 198 13.93 0.44 13.37
N PHE A 199 12.81 0.73 12.71
CA PHE A 199 12.80 1.52 11.49
C PHE A 199 12.58 2.99 11.82
N GLN A 200 13.43 3.86 11.28
CA GLN A 200 13.33 5.30 11.46
C GLN A 200 13.25 6.01 10.11
N LEU A 201 12.21 6.82 9.92
CA LEU A 201 12.06 7.68 8.77
C LEU A 201 12.88 8.96 8.97
N ARG A 202 13.63 9.38 7.95
CA ARG A 202 14.42 10.62 7.97
C ARG A 202 14.22 11.39 6.66
N ARG A 203 14.32 12.72 6.72
CA ARG A 203 14.33 13.58 5.52
C ARG A 203 15.72 13.56 4.85
N ASN A 204 15.74 13.47 3.53
CA ASN A 204 16.94 13.62 2.71
C ASN A 204 17.22 15.11 2.52
N TYR A 205 18.27 15.65 3.15
CA TYR A 205 18.59 17.08 3.10
C TYR A 205 19.44 17.51 1.87
N PHE A 206 19.69 16.63 0.90
CA PHE A 206 20.58 16.88 -0.22
C PHE A 206 19.86 16.85 -1.58
N GLU A 207 19.15 17.93 -1.91
CA GLU A 207 18.89 18.32 -3.32
C GLU A 207 19.00 19.84 -3.58
N GLN A 208 19.25 20.68 -2.56
CA GLN A 208 19.36 22.14 -2.76
C GLN A 208 20.81 22.69 -2.77
N SER A 209 21.83 21.85 -2.58
CA SER A 209 23.22 22.30 -2.37
C SER A 209 24.11 22.36 -3.61
N HIS A 210 23.66 21.99 -4.82
CA HIS A 210 24.49 22.11 -6.03
C HIS A 210 24.52 23.50 -6.71
N LYS A 211 24.01 24.57 -6.07
CA LYS A 211 24.14 25.95 -6.58
C LYS A 211 24.71 26.99 -5.63
N ARG A 212 25.28 26.61 -4.49
CA ARG A 212 26.08 27.55 -3.68
C ARG A 212 27.46 26.96 -3.44
N LYS A 213 28.43 27.52 -4.16
CA LYS A 213 29.86 27.37 -3.89
C LYS A 213 30.07 27.51 -2.38
N ALA A 214 30.52 26.43 -1.74
CA ALA A 214 30.88 26.46 -0.33
C ALA A 214 32.14 27.31 -0.16
N LEU A 215 31.97 28.56 0.27
CA LEU A 215 33.02 29.33 0.92
C LEU A 215 33.21 28.72 2.30
N TRP A 216 34.31 28.00 2.46
CA TRP A 216 34.80 27.55 3.75
C TRP A 216 35.11 28.78 4.61
N ILE A 217 34.18 29.16 5.49
CA ILE A 217 34.49 30.01 6.64
C ILE A 217 34.52 29.12 7.86
N ARG A 218 35.74 28.93 8.36
CA ARG A 218 36.04 28.39 9.68
C ARG A 218 35.54 29.44 10.68
N SER A 219 34.48 29.14 11.44
CA SER A 219 34.13 29.90 12.63
C SER A 219 33.61 28.96 13.71
N SER A 220 34.30 29.08 14.84
CA SER A 220 34.20 28.38 16.10
C SER A 220 32.83 28.49 16.79
N ILE A 221 32.47 27.41 17.50
CA ILE A 221 31.63 27.31 18.70
C ILE A 221 30.13 27.60 18.52
N ASP A 222 29.33 26.52 18.62
CA ASP A 222 28.10 26.44 19.43
C ASP A 222 27.74 24.96 19.69
N PRO A 223 27.64 24.49 20.95
CA PRO A 223 27.34 23.10 21.26
C PRO A 223 25.84 22.90 21.57
N ILE A 224 25.00 22.78 20.55
CA ILE A 224 23.60 22.31 20.72
C ILE A 224 23.24 21.38 19.56
N GLY A 225 23.73 20.15 19.61
CA GLY A 225 23.51 19.16 18.55
C GLY A 225 23.55 17.70 18.99
N LEU A 226 23.40 17.44 20.30
CA LEU A 226 23.49 16.10 20.89
C LEU A 226 22.31 15.87 21.84
N SER A 227 21.09 15.81 21.31
CA SER A 227 19.88 15.52 22.12
C SER A 227 18.86 14.59 21.47
N CYS A 228 18.96 14.28 20.17
CA CYS A 228 17.98 13.39 19.55
C CYS A 228 18.23 11.91 19.94
N CYS A 229 19.48 11.43 19.90
CA CYS A 229 19.80 10.03 20.21
C CYS A 229 19.61 9.63 21.69
N SER A 230 19.70 10.57 22.64
CA SER A 230 19.62 10.23 24.07
C SER A 230 18.19 10.00 24.57
N LYS A 231 17.18 10.58 23.89
CA LYS A 231 15.76 10.35 24.22
C LYS A 231 15.33 8.93 23.84
N TYR A 232 15.73 8.44 22.67
CA TYR A 232 15.41 7.09 22.22
C TYR A 232 16.11 6.00 23.05
N SER A 233 17.36 6.20 23.48
CA SER A 233 18.07 5.18 24.27
C SER A 233 17.43 4.99 25.66
N LYS A 234 16.93 6.05 26.30
CA LYS A 234 16.31 5.95 27.64
C LYS A 234 14.95 5.27 27.62
N GLU A 235 14.14 5.44 26.58
CA GLU A 235 12.82 4.76 26.45
C GLU A 235 12.93 3.32 25.92
N LEU A 236 13.94 2.99 25.11
CA LEU A 236 14.20 1.60 24.74
C LEU A 236 14.77 0.78 25.91
N SER A 237 15.49 1.43 26.83
CA SER A 237 16.00 0.80 28.06
C SER A 237 14.88 0.43 29.05
N SER A 238 13.74 1.10 29.00
CA SER A 238 12.59 0.83 29.88
C SER A 238 11.58 -0.17 29.29
N LEU A 239 11.79 -0.66 28.07
CA LEU A 239 10.94 -1.64 27.38
C LEU A 239 11.61 -3.02 27.27
N ILE A 240 12.31 -3.45 28.33
CA ILE A 240 12.74 -4.84 28.48
C ILE A 240 11.48 -5.68 28.73
N TYR A 241 10.82 -6.09 27.65
CA TYR A 241 9.87 -7.19 27.71
C TYR A 241 10.64 -8.51 27.59
N PRO A 242 10.21 -9.57 28.31
CA PRO A 242 10.82 -10.88 28.18
C PRO A 242 10.68 -11.39 26.74
N PRO A 243 11.53 -12.33 26.30
CA PRO A 243 11.46 -12.88 24.95
C PRO A 243 10.08 -13.50 24.75
N LEU A 244 9.25 -12.88 23.91
CA LEU A 244 8.02 -13.50 23.45
C LEU A 244 8.43 -14.63 22.51
N GLN A 245 8.48 -15.84 23.06
CA GLN A 245 8.33 -17.07 22.28
C GLN A 245 6.98 -16.97 21.56
N PHE A 246 6.98 -16.54 20.30
CA PHE A 246 5.81 -16.69 19.45
C PHE A 246 5.86 -18.09 18.84
N SER A 247 5.28 -19.04 19.58
CA SER A 247 4.80 -20.30 19.02
C SER A 247 3.85 -20.00 17.86
N TYR A 248 4.15 -20.57 16.71
CA TYR A 248 3.28 -20.65 15.55
C TYR A 248 1.91 -21.18 15.96
N LEU A 249 0.88 -20.33 15.75
CA LEU A 249 -0.55 -20.60 15.63
C LEU A 249 -1.25 -19.35 16.15
N ASN A 250 -1.72 -18.48 15.26
CA ASN A 250 -2.83 -17.59 15.62
C ASN A 250 -3.56 -17.09 14.35
N THR A 251 -4.74 -17.66 14.20
CA THR A 251 -5.89 -17.16 13.44
C THR A 251 -6.26 -15.80 14.03
N TYR A 252 -5.99 -14.69 13.32
CA TYR A 252 -6.41 -13.36 13.78
C TYR A 252 -7.82 -13.05 13.27
N PRO A 253 -8.79 -12.77 14.15
CA PRO A 253 -10.10 -12.27 13.73
C PRO A 253 -9.96 -10.84 13.17
N THR A 254 -10.69 -10.60 12.09
CA THR A 254 -10.84 -9.34 11.36
C THR A 254 -11.50 -8.26 12.22
N TYR A 255 -10.77 -7.64 13.15
CA TYR A 255 -11.18 -6.38 13.77
C TYR A 255 -9.95 -5.55 14.15
N PHE A 256 -9.63 -4.53 13.35
CA PHE A 256 -8.70 -3.48 13.78
C PHE A 256 -9.32 -2.10 13.56
N TYR A 257 -9.72 -1.49 14.68
CA TYR A 257 -10.10 -0.10 14.78
C TYR A 257 -8.86 0.80 14.67
N PHE A 258 -8.86 1.72 13.71
CA PHE A 258 -7.99 2.90 13.78
C PHE A 258 -8.46 3.80 14.92
N LYS A 259 -7.81 3.74 16.08
CA LYS A 259 -7.98 4.78 17.10
C LYS A 259 -7.04 5.93 16.77
N LEU A 260 -7.52 6.84 15.91
CA LEU A 260 -6.94 8.18 15.76
C LEU A 260 -7.19 8.94 17.06
N ILE A 261 -6.15 9.16 17.86
CA ILE A 261 -6.16 10.21 18.88
C ILE A 261 -5.62 11.46 18.17
N SER A 262 -6.52 12.34 17.73
CA SER A 262 -6.18 13.72 17.44
C SER A 262 -6.40 14.53 18.72
N PRO A 263 -5.45 15.34 19.20
CA PRO A 263 -5.77 16.43 20.11
C PRO A 263 -6.51 17.53 19.34
N ARG A 264 -7.37 18.24 20.06
CA ARG A 264 -8.13 19.43 19.63
C ARG A 264 -7.22 20.63 19.40
#